data_AF-A0AAN9F049-F1
#
_entry.id   AF-A0AAN9F049-F1
#
_cell.length_a   1.000
_cell.length_b   1.000
_cell.length_c   1.000
_cell.angle_alpha   90.00
_cell.angle_beta   90.00
_cell.angle_gamma   90.00
#
_symmetry.space_group_name_H-M   'P 1'
#
loop_
_entity.id
_entity.type
_entity.pdbx_description
1 polymer ?
#
loop_
_entity_poly.entity_id
_entity_poly.type
_entity_poly.pdbx_seq_one_letter_code
_entity_poly.pdbx_strand_id
1 'polypeptide(L)'
;MGSESPTPMVEKSKNRSSTGKVNQVKVPRRIHKAEREKMKREHLNELFLDLANALDLNEQNNGKASILCEAARLLKDLFCQIESLKKENVSLLSESHYVTMEKNELKEETCSLETQIEKLQVEIQERVAQSKPDLNVPTHLELEPLEQTNFAGQGLQLPNMEPNMQQGSQVLVVPYRADLQAAFPAPNVTEFAPKSTSVVKKPHARYPTPADSWPSKLLGEQPTSS
;
A
#
# COMPACT_ATOMS: atom_id res chain seq x y z
N MET A 1 -29.73 -19.08 56.27
CA MET A 1 -30.93 -19.82 56.73
C MET A 1 -30.85 -21.18 56.04
N GLY A 2 -30.22 -22.22 56.59
CA GLY A 2 -30.62 -22.97 57.79
C GLY A 2 -31.76 -23.91 57.40
N SER A 3 -31.79 -25.21 57.63
CA SER A 3 -30.89 -26.18 58.25
C SER A 3 -31.38 -27.57 57.83
N GLU A 4 -30.46 -28.53 57.85
CA GLU A 4 -30.63 -29.97 57.68
C GLU A 4 -31.58 -30.58 58.74
N SER A 5 -32.30 -31.67 58.45
CA SER A 5 -32.05 -33.06 58.94
C SER A 5 -33.38 -33.69 59.49
N PRO A 6 -33.43 -34.96 59.94
CA PRO A 6 -33.21 -36.24 59.23
C PRO A 6 -34.36 -37.28 59.46
N THR A 7 -34.19 -38.47 58.84
CA THR A 7 -34.89 -39.78 58.97
C THR A 7 -34.98 -40.33 60.42
N PRO A 8 -35.54 -41.53 60.77
CA PRO A 8 -35.94 -42.72 59.97
C PRO A 8 -37.22 -43.47 60.44
N MET A 9 -37.66 -44.51 59.71
CA MET A 9 -38.21 -45.74 60.34
C MET A 9 -38.15 -46.94 59.40
N VAL A 10 -37.66 -48.03 59.96
CA VAL A 10 -37.42 -49.35 59.36
C VAL A 10 -38.71 -50.16 59.42
N GLU A 11 -39.09 -50.81 58.32
CA GLU A 11 -39.79 -52.10 58.45
C GLU A 11 -39.44 -53.04 57.29
N LYS A 12 -39.10 -54.26 57.68
CA LYS A 12 -38.57 -55.35 56.87
C LYS A 12 -39.73 -56.28 56.54
N SER A 13 -39.99 -56.53 55.26
CA SER A 13 -40.77 -57.71 54.87
C SER A 13 -40.13 -58.45 53.70
N LYS A 14 -40.21 -59.77 53.82
CA LYS A 14 -39.40 -60.79 53.20
C LYS A 14 -40.32 -61.64 52.34
N ASN A 15 -40.17 -61.57 51.02
CA ASN A 15 -40.92 -62.45 50.12
C ASN A 15 -40.04 -62.77 48.90
N ARG A 16 -39.84 -64.07 48.72
CA ARG A 16 -38.91 -64.72 47.81
C ARG A 16 -39.70 -65.20 46.60
N SER A 17 -39.35 -64.76 45.40
CA SER A 17 -39.65 -65.40 44.10
C SER A 17 -39.30 -64.38 43.01
N SER A 18 -38.75 -64.70 41.85
CA SER A 18 -38.52 -65.97 41.17
C SER A 18 -37.60 -65.66 40.00
N THR A 19 -36.78 -66.65 39.68
CA THR A 19 -36.01 -66.82 38.46
C THR A 19 -36.68 -66.22 37.22
N GLY A 20 -36.21 -65.06 36.81
CA GLY A 20 -36.46 -64.48 35.49
C GLY A 20 -35.11 -64.26 34.82
N LYS A 21 -34.49 -65.34 34.32
CA LYS A 21 -33.41 -65.25 33.34
C LYS A 21 -34.00 -64.61 32.08
N VAL A 22 -34.13 -63.28 32.08
CA VAL A 22 -34.11 -62.54 30.83
C VAL A 22 -32.69 -62.72 30.34
N ASN A 23 -32.54 -63.43 29.23
CA ASN A 23 -31.26 -63.61 28.58
C ASN A 23 -30.68 -62.22 28.34
N GLN A 24 -29.81 -61.76 29.23
CA GLN A 24 -28.73 -60.88 28.85
C GLN A 24 -27.90 -61.74 27.91
N VAL A 25 -28.33 -61.78 26.65
CA VAL A 25 -27.48 -61.99 25.51
C VAL A 25 -26.38 -60.99 25.76
N LYS A 26 -25.28 -61.47 26.33
CA LYS A 26 -24.05 -60.71 26.46
C LYS A 26 -23.67 -60.45 25.01
N VAL A 27 -24.18 -59.35 24.46
CA VAL A 27 -23.82 -58.86 23.14
C VAL A 27 -22.30 -58.92 23.15
N PRO A 28 -21.69 -59.79 22.32
CA PRO A 28 -20.26 -60.02 22.38
C PRO A 28 -19.59 -58.65 22.36
N ARG A 29 -18.69 -58.36 23.30
CA ARG A 29 -18.04 -57.02 23.44
C ARG A 29 -17.55 -56.44 22.10
N ARG A 30 -17.27 -57.33 21.14
CA ARG A 30 -16.94 -57.03 19.74
C ARG A 30 -18.03 -56.28 18.97
N ILE A 31 -19.32 -56.58 19.16
CA ILE A 31 -20.45 -55.88 18.50
C ILE A 31 -20.56 -54.44 19.02
N HIS A 32 -20.53 -54.23 20.35
CA HIS A 32 -20.48 -52.88 20.93
C HIS A 32 -19.25 -52.07 20.47
N LYS A 33 -18.11 -52.74 20.24
CA LYS A 33 -16.91 -52.11 19.67
C LYS A 33 -17.12 -51.73 18.19
N ALA A 34 -17.70 -52.62 17.40
CA ALA A 34 -17.99 -52.38 15.99
C ALA A 34 -19.00 -51.25 15.79
N GLU A 35 -20.05 -51.19 16.60
CA GLU A 35 -21.06 -50.13 16.58
C GLU A 35 -20.46 -48.76 16.94
N ARG A 36 -19.66 -48.70 18.01
CA ARG A 36 -18.93 -47.47 18.37
C ARG A 36 -18.01 -47.00 17.25
N GLU A 37 -17.30 -47.92 16.59
CA GLU A 37 -16.42 -47.58 15.47
C GLU A 37 -17.20 -47.15 14.23
N LYS A 38 -18.38 -47.76 13.98
CA LYS A 38 -19.29 -47.33 12.91
C LYS A 38 -19.71 -45.88 13.11
N MET A 39 -20.22 -45.53 14.30
CA MET A 39 -20.60 -44.15 14.63
C MET A 39 -19.43 -43.18 14.46
N LYS A 40 -18.22 -43.58 14.85
CA LYS A 40 -17.01 -42.77 14.66
C LYS A 40 -16.70 -42.53 13.17
N ARG A 41 -16.86 -43.55 12.32
CA ARG A 41 -16.60 -43.42 10.87
C ARG A 41 -17.68 -42.61 10.17
N GLU A 42 -18.94 -42.76 10.57
CA GLU A 42 -20.04 -41.96 10.07
C GLU A 42 -19.79 -40.48 10.37
N HIS A 43 -19.47 -40.14 11.62
CA HIS A 43 -19.10 -38.77 11.98
C HIS A 43 -17.88 -38.23 11.21
N LEU A 44 -16.81 -39.03 11.05
CA LEU A 44 -15.66 -38.60 10.23
C LEU A 44 -16.04 -38.39 8.76
N ASN A 45 -16.95 -39.20 8.21
CA ASN A 45 -17.42 -39.04 6.84
C ASN A 45 -18.26 -37.76 6.67
N GLU A 46 -19.09 -37.42 7.66
CA GLU A 46 -19.81 -36.13 7.71
C GLU A 46 -18.81 -34.96 7.64
N LEU A 47 -17.73 -35.00 8.43
CA LEU A 47 -16.69 -33.96 8.38
C LEU A 47 -15.99 -33.86 7.01
N PHE A 48 -15.76 -35.00 6.33
CA PHE A 48 -15.20 -34.98 4.98
C PHE A 48 -16.20 -34.40 3.96
N LEU A 49 -17.49 -34.66 4.12
CA LEU A 49 -18.54 -34.11 3.27
C LEU A 49 -18.65 -32.60 3.47
N ASP A 50 -18.69 -32.14 4.72
CA ASP A 50 -18.71 -30.71 5.06
C ASP A 50 -17.48 -29.98 4.49
N LEU A 51 -16.29 -30.59 4.61
CA LEU A 51 -15.07 -30.04 4.03
C LEU A 51 -15.12 -30.00 2.50
N ALA A 52 -15.61 -31.06 1.84
CA ALA A 52 -15.76 -31.06 0.39
C ALA A 52 -16.73 -29.96 -0.09
N ASN A 53 -17.86 -29.80 0.60
CA ASN A 53 -18.83 -28.74 0.35
C ASN A 53 -18.23 -27.35 0.55
N ALA A 54 -17.46 -27.13 1.63
CA ALA A 54 -16.80 -25.85 1.89
C ALA A 54 -15.72 -25.50 0.85
N LEU A 55 -15.17 -26.51 0.16
CA LEU A 55 -14.21 -26.34 -0.93
C LEU A 55 -14.88 -26.27 -2.32
N ASP A 56 -16.22 -26.30 -2.38
CA ASP A 56 -17.01 -26.38 -3.60
C ASP A 56 -16.56 -27.53 -4.54
N LEU A 57 -16.03 -28.61 -3.96
CA LEU A 57 -15.60 -29.79 -4.69
C LEU A 57 -16.84 -30.62 -5.04
N ASN A 58 -17.23 -30.62 -6.31
CA ASN A 58 -18.39 -31.42 -6.75
C ASN A 58 -18.22 -32.91 -6.38
N GLU A 59 -19.32 -33.60 -6.08
CA GLU A 59 -19.28 -34.96 -5.55
C GLU A 59 -18.78 -36.03 -6.55
N GLN A 60 -18.56 -35.69 -7.82
CA GLN A 60 -18.02 -36.66 -8.78
C GLN A 60 -16.50 -36.83 -8.59
N ASN A 61 -16.15 -37.77 -7.71
CA ASN A 61 -14.85 -38.45 -7.62
C ASN A 61 -13.73 -37.77 -6.82
N ASN A 62 -14.07 -36.96 -5.82
CA ASN A 62 -13.08 -36.43 -4.89
C ASN A 62 -12.79 -37.44 -3.76
N GLY A 63 -11.73 -38.23 -3.92
CA GLY A 63 -11.23 -39.09 -2.86
C GLY A 63 -10.80 -38.30 -1.63
N LYS A 64 -10.83 -38.90 -0.44
CA LYS A 64 -10.47 -38.25 0.84
C LYS A 64 -9.10 -37.57 0.82
N ALA A 65 -8.12 -38.19 0.14
CA ALA A 65 -6.80 -37.59 -0.03
C ALA A 65 -6.85 -36.31 -0.87
N SER A 66 -7.64 -36.29 -1.95
CA SER A 66 -7.84 -35.12 -2.80
C SER A 66 -8.44 -33.96 -2.01
N ILE A 67 -9.51 -34.21 -1.23
CA ILE A 67 -10.16 -33.21 -0.38
C ILE A 67 -9.13 -32.57 0.57
N LEU A 68 -8.30 -33.37 1.24
CA LEU A 68 -7.27 -32.85 2.16
C LEU A 68 -6.17 -32.07 1.43
N CYS A 69 -5.73 -32.55 0.26
CA CYS A 69 -4.73 -31.85 -0.55
C CYS A 69 -5.25 -30.50 -1.02
N GLU A 70 -6.48 -30.44 -1.51
CA GLU A 70 -7.12 -29.19 -1.95
C GLU A 70 -7.34 -28.23 -0.78
N ALA A 71 -7.80 -28.73 0.38
CA ALA A 71 -7.92 -27.92 1.59
C ALA A 71 -6.57 -27.29 1.98
N ALA A 72 -5.50 -28.11 2.00
CA ALA A 72 -4.17 -27.66 2.37
C ALA A 72 -3.58 -26.67 1.36
N ARG A 73 -3.84 -26.88 0.06
CA ARG A 73 -3.43 -25.96 -1.01
C ARG A 73 -4.16 -24.63 -0.88
N LEU A 74 -5.50 -24.65 -0.80
CA LEU A 74 -6.30 -23.44 -0.66
C LEU A 74 -5.91 -22.64 0.59
N LEU A 75 -5.68 -23.32 1.72
CA LEU A 75 -5.26 -22.65 2.94
C LEU A 75 -3.92 -21.92 2.76
N LYS A 76 -2.94 -22.54 2.09
CA LYS A 76 -1.67 -21.88 1.75
C LYS A 76 -1.88 -20.68 0.84
N ASP A 77 -2.69 -20.83 -0.21
CA ASP A 77 -2.97 -19.76 -1.16
C ASP A 77 -3.68 -18.57 -0.47
N LEU A 78 -4.61 -18.83 0.45
CA LEU A 78 -5.26 -17.81 1.26
C LEU A 78 -4.28 -17.12 2.22
N PHE A 79 -3.38 -17.87 2.86
CA PHE A 79 -2.33 -17.25 3.68
C PHE A 79 -1.43 -16.32 2.87
N CYS A 80 -0.98 -16.75 1.69
CA CYS A 80 -0.19 -15.92 0.78
C CYS A 80 -0.95 -14.64 0.38
N GLN A 81 -2.25 -14.75 0.05
CA GLN A 81 -3.09 -13.60 -0.28
C GLN A 81 -3.23 -12.63 0.89
N ILE A 82 -3.48 -13.14 2.10
CA ILE A 82 -3.56 -12.33 3.32
C ILE A 82 -2.23 -11.59 3.56
N GLU A 83 -1.09 -12.26 3.38
CA GLU A 83 0.22 -11.62 3.52
C GLU A 83 0.47 -10.54 2.47
N SER A 84 0.09 -10.78 1.20
CA SER A 84 0.18 -9.76 0.14
C SER A 84 -0.68 -8.55 0.46
N LEU A 85 -1.95 -8.77 0.80
CA LEU A 85 -2.89 -7.70 1.14
C LEU A 85 -2.42 -6.89 2.36
N LYS A 86 -1.81 -7.53 3.36
CA LYS A 86 -1.21 -6.82 4.49
C LYS A 86 -0.07 -5.90 4.04
N LYS A 87 0.81 -6.38 3.16
CA LYS A 87 1.91 -5.55 2.61
C LYS A 87 1.37 -4.39 1.78
N GLU A 88 0.40 -4.63 0.92
CA GLU A 88 -0.26 -3.61 0.11
C GLU A 88 -0.99 -2.58 0.98
N ASN A 89 -1.68 -3.02 2.03
CA ASN A 89 -2.35 -2.12 2.98
C ASN A 89 -1.35 -1.18 3.67
N VAL A 90 -0.20 -1.71 4.13
CA VAL A 90 0.87 -0.89 4.70
C VAL A 90 1.42 0.10 3.67
N SER A 91 1.63 -0.33 2.42
CA SER A 91 2.06 0.56 1.34
C SER A 91 1.05 1.68 1.08
N LEU A 92 -0.23 1.36 0.94
CA LEU A 92 -1.30 2.32 0.70
C LEU A 92 -1.47 3.30 1.86
N LEU A 93 -1.32 2.84 3.11
CA LEU A 93 -1.33 3.71 4.29
C LEU A 93 -0.17 4.70 4.26
N SER A 94 1.03 4.26 3.86
CA SER A 94 2.20 5.14 3.75
C SER A 94 2.02 6.19 2.64
N GLU A 95 1.46 5.79 1.49
CA GLU A 95 1.16 6.70 0.39
C GLU A 95 0.06 7.69 0.77
N SER A 96 -1.01 7.22 1.41
CA SER A 96 -2.08 8.08 1.93
C SER A 96 -1.55 9.10 2.95
N HIS A 97 -0.63 8.69 3.81
CA HIS A 97 0.02 9.59 4.74
C HIS A 97 0.85 10.65 4.01
N TYR A 98 1.65 10.25 3.02
CA TYR A 98 2.44 11.16 2.20
C TYR A 98 1.56 12.20 1.49
N VAL A 99 0.51 11.77 0.80
CA VAL A 99 -0.43 12.67 0.11
C VAL A 99 -1.13 13.62 1.10
N THR A 100 -1.43 13.14 2.32
CA THR A 100 -2.02 13.99 3.36
C THR A 100 -1.04 15.07 3.82
N MET A 101 0.25 14.75 3.93
CA MET A 101 1.30 15.71 4.25
C MET A 101 1.43 16.76 3.15
N GLU A 102 1.61 16.36 1.89
CA GLU A 102 1.71 17.30 0.76
C GLU A 102 0.47 18.21 0.66
N LYS A 103 -0.73 17.66 0.85
CA LYS A 103 -1.97 18.45 0.88
C LYS A 103 -1.94 19.52 1.98
N ASN A 104 -1.37 19.21 3.15
CA ASN A 104 -1.28 20.16 4.25
C ASN A 104 -0.24 21.24 3.98
N GLU A 105 0.92 20.88 3.43
CA GLU A 105 1.96 21.82 3.01
C GLU A 105 1.43 22.81 1.97
N LEU A 106 0.75 22.33 0.92
CA LEU A 106 0.11 23.18 -0.08
C LEU A 106 -0.94 24.12 0.52
N LYS A 107 -1.69 23.65 1.53
CA LYS A 107 -2.67 24.49 2.23
C LYS A 107 -1.98 25.59 3.05
N GLU A 108 -0.88 25.26 3.72
CA GLU A 108 -0.08 26.24 4.46
C GLU A 108 0.50 27.30 3.52
N GLU A 109 1.08 26.89 2.38
CA GLU A 109 1.57 27.80 1.35
C GLU A 109 0.46 28.68 0.78
N THR A 110 -0.71 28.10 0.51
CA THR A 110 -1.89 28.86 0.03
C THR A 110 -2.31 29.91 1.04
N CYS A 111 -2.42 29.56 2.33
CA CYS A 111 -2.75 30.50 3.39
C CYS A 111 -1.71 31.62 3.55
N SER A 112 -0.43 31.29 3.38
CA SER A 112 0.67 32.26 3.40
C SER A 112 0.57 33.25 2.24
N LEU A 113 0.25 32.76 1.03
CA LEU A 113 0.04 33.61 -0.14
C LEU A 113 -1.21 34.49 0.00
N GLU A 114 -2.33 33.94 0.49
CA GLU A 114 -3.55 34.70 0.78
C GLU A 114 -3.28 35.87 1.74
N THR A 115 -2.52 35.61 2.81
CA THR A 115 -2.12 36.65 3.77
C THR A 115 -1.25 37.73 3.13
N GLN A 116 -0.32 37.35 2.25
CA GLN A 116 0.52 38.31 1.52
C GLN A 116 -0.30 39.14 0.53
N ILE A 117 -1.26 38.53 -0.17
CA ILE A 117 -2.18 39.22 -1.06
C ILE A 117 -3.03 40.23 -0.29
N GLU A 118 -3.61 39.83 0.85
CA GLU A 118 -4.40 40.73 1.70
C GLU A 118 -3.56 41.93 2.18
N LYS A 119 -2.33 41.69 2.65
CA LYS A 119 -1.40 42.75 3.05
C LYS A 119 -1.12 43.74 1.92
N LEU A 120 -0.84 43.25 0.71
CA LEU A 120 -0.57 44.11 -0.46
C LEU A 120 -1.81 44.89 -0.88
N GLN A 121 -3.01 44.30 -0.80
CA GLN A 121 -4.25 45.00 -1.10
C GLN A 121 -4.49 46.15 -0.11
N VAL A 122 -4.24 45.93 1.18
CA VAL A 122 -4.30 46.98 2.21
C VAL A 122 -3.31 48.10 1.88
N GLU A 123 -2.05 47.79 1.54
CA GLU A 123 -1.04 48.80 1.17
C GLU A 123 -1.46 49.61 -0.06
N ILE A 124 -2.00 48.96 -1.09
CA ILE A 124 -2.52 49.65 -2.29
C ILE A 124 -3.68 50.59 -1.91
N GLN A 125 -4.62 50.12 -1.09
CA GLN A 125 -5.75 50.91 -0.65
C GLN A 125 -5.31 52.14 0.17
N GLU A 126 -4.34 51.98 1.07
CA GLU A 126 -3.73 53.08 1.83
C GLU A 126 -3.06 54.10 0.90
N ARG A 127 -2.26 53.63 -0.07
CA ARG A 127 -1.63 54.52 -1.06
C ARG A 127 -2.65 55.27 -1.92
N VAL A 128 -3.74 54.62 -2.32
CA VAL A 128 -4.85 55.26 -3.06
C VAL A 128 -5.58 56.28 -2.18
N ALA A 129 -5.77 55.99 -0.89
CA ALA A 129 -6.37 56.92 0.05
C ALA A 129 -5.48 58.15 0.29
N GLN A 130 -4.16 57.97 0.37
CA GLN A 130 -3.17 59.04 0.51
C GLN A 130 -2.97 59.87 -0.77
N SER A 131 -3.18 59.28 -1.95
CA SER A 131 -3.01 59.96 -3.24
C SER A 131 -4.25 60.71 -3.71
N LYS A 132 -5.38 60.66 -2.99
CA LYS A 132 -6.51 61.58 -3.18
C LYS A 132 -6.04 62.99 -2.80
N PRO A 133 -5.81 63.89 -3.77
CA PRO A 133 -5.41 65.25 -3.43
C PRO A 133 -6.63 65.97 -2.85
N ASP A 134 -6.45 66.62 -1.69
CA ASP A 134 -7.40 67.64 -1.26
C ASP A 134 -7.31 68.81 -2.25
N LEU A 135 -8.32 68.94 -3.11
CA LEU A 135 -8.44 70.02 -4.09
C LEU A 135 -8.70 71.40 -3.43
N ASN A 136 -8.67 71.54 -2.10
CA ASN A 136 -8.90 72.80 -1.39
C ASN A 136 -7.63 73.51 -0.88
N VAL A 137 -6.41 73.01 -1.14
CA VAL A 137 -5.19 73.69 -0.68
C VAL A 137 -4.43 74.30 -1.87
N PRO A 138 -4.20 75.63 -1.90
CA PRO A 138 -3.44 76.27 -2.97
C PRO A 138 -1.94 75.92 -2.83
N THR A 139 -1.44 75.05 -3.69
CA THR A 139 0.01 74.83 -3.85
C THR A 139 0.57 75.93 -4.75
N HIS A 140 1.37 76.82 -4.16
CA HIS A 140 2.10 77.86 -4.89
C HIS A 140 3.04 77.22 -5.92
N LEU A 141 2.86 77.62 -7.18
CA LEU A 141 3.75 77.33 -8.29
C LEU A 141 5.11 77.99 -8.05
N GLU A 142 6.19 77.22 -8.14
CA GLU A 142 7.49 77.78 -8.48
C GLU A 142 8.11 76.92 -9.59
N LEU A 143 8.07 77.49 -10.79
CA LEU A 143 8.71 77.01 -12.00
C LEU A 143 10.20 77.35 -11.92
N GLU A 144 11.08 76.39 -12.17
CA GLU A 144 12.44 76.68 -12.64
C GLU A 144 12.79 75.74 -13.82
N PRO A 145 13.23 76.27 -14.98
CA PRO A 145 13.54 75.49 -16.18
C PRO A 145 15.06 75.30 -16.38
N LEU A 146 15.54 74.08 -16.66
CA LEU A 146 16.84 73.91 -17.33
C LEU A 146 16.95 72.61 -18.16
N GLU A 147 16.84 72.84 -19.47
CA GLU A 147 17.62 72.29 -20.59
C GLU A 147 17.63 70.80 -20.96
N GLN A 148 17.35 70.62 -22.25
CA GLN A 148 17.49 69.43 -23.06
C GLN A 148 18.97 69.17 -23.38
N THR A 149 19.47 67.95 -23.16
CA THR A 149 20.64 67.44 -23.88
C THR A 149 20.51 65.95 -24.24
N ASN A 150 20.25 65.71 -25.53
CA ASN A 150 20.77 64.64 -26.40
C ASN A 150 20.57 63.15 -26.07
N PHE A 151 20.01 62.43 -27.06
CA PHE A 151 20.07 60.98 -27.23
C PHE A 151 21.52 60.46 -27.40
N ALA A 152 21.86 59.37 -26.72
CA ALA A 152 22.77 58.34 -27.24
C ALA A 152 22.63 57.04 -26.43
N GLY A 153 22.29 55.94 -27.10
CA GLY A 153 22.21 54.62 -26.47
C GLY A 153 23.57 54.14 -25.98
N GLN A 154 23.64 53.73 -24.72
CA GLN A 154 24.74 52.95 -24.15
C GLN A 154 24.13 51.92 -23.19
N GLY A 155 24.57 50.67 -23.36
CA GLY A 155 23.98 49.49 -22.76
C GLY A 155 23.98 49.50 -21.24
N LEU A 156 22.96 48.86 -20.68
CA LEU A 156 22.89 48.51 -19.26
C LEU A 156 24.06 47.59 -18.92
N GLN A 157 25.09 48.19 -18.35
CA GLN A 157 26.19 47.52 -17.68
C GLN A 157 25.63 46.96 -16.36
N LEU A 158 25.37 45.65 -16.33
CA LEU A 158 25.02 44.93 -15.10
C LEU A 158 26.24 44.90 -14.17
N PRO A 159 26.11 45.28 -12.88
CA PRO A 159 27.19 45.09 -11.93
C PRO A 159 27.37 43.60 -11.62
N ASN A 160 28.64 43.18 -11.66
CA ASN A 160 29.14 41.83 -11.44
C ASN A 160 29.25 41.51 -9.94
N MET A 161 28.60 40.41 -9.54
CA MET A 161 28.83 39.48 -8.41
C MET A 161 29.14 39.99 -6.98
N GLU A 162 28.31 39.53 -6.03
CA GLU A 162 28.81 38.83 -4.84
C GLU A 162 28.06 37.48 -4.65
N PRO A 163 28.74 36.39 -4.27
CA PRO A 163 28.13 35.10 -4.01
C PRO A 163 27.83 34.97 -2.51
N ASN A 164 26.55 34.90 -2.12
CA ASN A 164 26.18 34.37 -0.82
C ASN A 164 25.07 33.33 -0.97
N MET A 165 25.18 32.33 -0.12
CA MET A 165 24.65 30.98 -0.22
C MET A 165 23.13 30.94 -0.15
N GLN A 166 22.51 30.10 -0.97
CA GLN A 166 21.76 28.94 -0.47
C GLN A 166 21.50 27.96 -1.62
N GLN A 167 22.09 26.79 -1.42
CA GLN A 167 22.18 25.64 -2.30
C GLN A 167 20.77 25.08 -2.58
N GLY A 168 20.27 25.33 -3.78
CA GLY A 168 19.10 24.61 -4.31
C GLY A 168 19.40 23.12 -4.43
N SER A 169 18.41 22.30 -4.07
CA SER A 169 18.45 20.84 -3.95
C SER A 169 19.40 20.15 -4.95
N GLN A 170 20.50 19.61 -4.41
CA GLN A 170 21.37 18.70 -5.14
C GLN A 170 20.66 17.34 -5.18
N VAL A 171 20.13 16.97 -6.35
CA VAL A 171 19.57 15.63 -6.56
C VAL A 171 20.71 14.60 -6.47
N LEU A 172 20.76 13.88 -5.36
CA LEU A 172 21.69 12.77 -5.17
C LEU A 172 21.11 11.52 -5.84
N VAL A 173 21.50 11.24 -7.08
CA VAL A 173 21.19 9.97 -7.74
C VAL A 173 22.11 8.90 -7.16
N VAL A 174 21.57 8.03 -6.32
CA VAL A 174 22.29 6.88 -5.75
C VAL A 174 22.24 5.71 -6.75
N PRO A 175 23.37 5.24 -7.31
CA PRO A 175 23.37 4.05 -8.14
C PRO A 175 23.08 2.81 -7.30
N TYR A 176 21.98 2.13 -7.60
CA TYR A 176 21.67 0.82 -7.00
C TYR A 176 22.70 -0.21 -7.47
N ARG A 177 23.51 -0.74 -6.54
CA ARG A 177 24.40 -1.88 -6.81
C ARG A 177 23.54 -3.15 -6.93
N ALA A 178 23.41 -3.67 -8.14
CA ALA A 178 22.96 -5.04 -8.37
C ALA A 178 24.15 -6.01 -8.27
N ASP A 179 24.75 -6.13 -7.08
CA ASP A 179 25.63 -7.26 -6.77
C ASP A 179 25.66 -7.49 -5.25
N LEU A 180 24.79 -8.41 -4.82
CA LEU A 180 25.03 -9.24 -3.66
C LEU A 180 24.83 -10.67 -4.15
N GLN A 181 25.84 -11.15 -4.86
CA GLN A 181 26.07 -12.55 -5.16
C GLN A 181 26.24 -13.30 -3.82
N ALA A 182 25.12 -13.81 -3.29
CA ALA A 182 25.14 -14.68 -2.11
C ALA A 182 25.71 -16.04 -2.52
N ALA A 183 26.93 -16.26 -2.03
CA ALA A 183 27.65 -17.51 -2.04
C ALA A 183 26.83 -18.65 -1.42
N PHE A 184 26.52 -19.68 -2.21
CA PHE A 184 26.28 -21.04 -1.75
C PHE A 184 26.76 -22.04 -2.82
N PRO A 185 27.68 -22.97 -2.51
CA PRO A 185 28.00 -24.05 -3.44
C PRO A 185 26.87 -25.08 -3.45
N ALA A 186 26.62 -25.65 -4.64
CA ALA A 186 25.56 -26.61 -4.94
C ALA A 186 25.59 -27.89 -4.07
N PRO A 187 24.49 -28.66 -4.11
CA PRO A 187 24.64 -29.98 -4.71
C PRO A 187 23.50 -30.35 -5.69
N ASN A 188 23.94 -30.74 -6.89
CA ASN A 188 23.39 -31.71 -7.84
C ASN A 188 21.97 -32.27 -7.55
N VAL A 189 20.95 -31.80 -8.29
CA VAL A 189 19.73 -32.58 -8.59
C VAL A 189 19.29 -32.29 -10.02
N THR A 190 19.01 -33.38 -10.72
CA THR A 190 18.66 -33.54 -12.12
C THR A 190 17.52 -32.64 -12.61
N GLU A 191 17.81 -32.02 -13.74
CA GLU A 191 17.01 -31.27 -14.70
C GLU A 191 15.60 -31.82 -14.98
N PHE A 192 14.56 -31.03 -14.64
CA PHE A 192 13.29 -31.00 -15.37
C PHE A 192 12.78 -29.57 -15.40
N ALA A 193 13.02 -28.89 -16.52
CA ALA A 193 12.52 -27.56 -16.80
C ALA A 193 11.03 -27.60 -17.21
N PRO A 194 10.13 -26.84 -16.57
CA PRO A 194 8.84 -26.52 -17.18
C PRO A 194 9.03 -25.37 -18.17
N LYS A 195 8.74 -25.64 -19.45
CA LYS A 195 8.72 -24.66 -20.53
C LYS A 195 7.61 -23.63 -20.27
N SER A 196 7.97 -22.44 -19.80
CA SER A 196 7.10 -21.27 -19.81
C SER A 196 7.00 -20.73 -21.24
N THR A 197 5.89 -20.98 -21.92
CA THR A 197 5.56 -20.32 -23.20
C THR A 197 4.97 -18.94 -22.90
N SER A 198 5.82 -17.99 -22.54
CA SER A 198 5.46 -16.57 -22.50
C SER A 198 5.79 -15.94 -23.85
N VAL A 199 4.77 -15.72 -24.68
CA VAL A 199 4.85 -15.04 -25.98
C VAL A 199 4.77 -13.52 -25.76
N VAL A 200 5.60 -12.97 -24.87
CA VAL A 200 5.76 -11.52 -24.73
C VAL A 200 7.22 -11.20 -24.44
N LYS A 201 7.94 -10.74 -25.47
CA LYS A 201 9.27 -10.14 -25.29
C LYS A 201 9.08 -8.72 -24.77
N LYS A 202 9.68 -8.40 -23.63
CA LYS A 202 9.76 -7.02 -23.13
C LYS A 202 10.45 -6.14 -24.20
N PRO A 203 9.98 -4.91 -24.42
CA PRO A 203 10.62 -4.01 -25.38
C PRO A 203 12.08 -3.78 -24.98
N HIS A 204 12.96 -3.88 -25.97
CA HIS A 204 14.38 -3.60 -25.79
C HIS A 204 14.57 -2.09 -25.60
N ALA A 205 15.20 -1.66 -24.52
CA ALA A 205 15.52 -0.25 -24.32
C ALA A 205 16.47 0.21 -25.45
N ARG A 206 15.98 1.09 -26.32
CA ARG A 206 16.83 1.81 -27.27
C ARG A 206 17.34 3.06 -26.58
N TYR A 207 18.57 3.00 -26.09
CA TYR A 207 19.30 4.19 -25.71
C TYR A 207 19.71 4.96 -26.97
N PRO A 208 19.79 6.29 -26.92
CA PRO A 208 20.28 7.09 -28.04
C PRO A 208 21.67 6.61 -28.45
N THR A 209 21.80 6.18 -29.70
CA THR A 209 23.09 5.86 -30.31
C THR A 209 23.70 7.16 -30.86
N PRO A 210 25.02 7.27 -31.09
CA PRO A 210 25.62 8.47 -31.70
C PRO A 210 25.04 8.83 -33.09
N ALA A 211 24.35 7.91 -33.76
CA ALA A 211 23.60 8.13 -34.99
C ALA A 211 22.24 8.83 -34.78
N ASP A 212 21.74 8.87 -33.54
CA ASP A 212 20.50 9.55 -33.13
C ASP A 212 20.77 10.98 -32.63
N SER A 213 22.04 11.43 -32.66
CA SER A 213 22.44 12.79 -32.31
C SER A 213 22.19 13.75 -33.49
N TRP A 214 21.50 14.85 -33.21
CA TRP A 214 21.28 15.91 -34.19
C TRP A 214 22.60 16.53 -34.66
N PRO A 215 22.80 16.79 -35.96
CA PRO A 215 23.97 17.50 -36.42
C PRO A 215 23.94 18.95 -35.87
N SER A 216 25.03 19.35 -35.24
CA SER A 216 25.22 20.68 -34.61
C SER A 216 25.18 21.86 -35.60
N LYS A 217 25.01 21.59 -36.90
CA LYS A 217 24.89 22.60 -37.96
C LYS A 217 23.54 23.34 -38.02
N LEU A 218 22.57 22.98 -37.17
CA LEU A 218 21.29 23.69 -37.08
C LEU A 218 21.34 24.95 -36.21
N LEU A 219 22.39 25.13 -35.41
CA LEU A 219 22.65 26.35 -34.64
C LEU A 219 23.73 27.18 -35.32
N GLY A 220 23.32 27.90 -36.37
CA GLY A 220 23.96 29.09 -36.91
C GLY A 220 25.32 28.92 -37.59
N GLU A 221 25.33 28.88 -38.92
CA GLU A 221 26.49 29.40 -39.65
C GLU A 221 26.44 30.93 -39.57
N GLN A 222 27.40 31.52 -38.86
CA GLN A 222 27.61 32.96 -38.86
C GLN A 222 28.29 33.32 -40.20
N PRO A 223 27.74 34.22 -41.02
CA PRO A 223 28.40 34.65 -42.24
C PRO A 223 29.66 35.46 -41.86
N THR A 224 30.83 34.91 -42.17
CA THR A 224 32.07 35.70 -42.18
C THR A 224 32.00 36.66 -43.36
N SER A 225 31.75 37.94 -43.07
CA SER A 225 31.93 39.02 -44.03
C SER A 225 33.43 39.18 -44.31
N SER A 226 33.81 39.12 -45.59
CA SER A 226 35.07 39.66 -46.12
C SER A 226 34.74 40.65 -47.23
#